data_AF-A0A9W9KT51-F1
#
_entry.id   AF-A0A9W9KT51-F1
#
_cell.length_a   1.000
_cell.length_b   1.000
_cell.length_c   1.000
_cell.angle_alpha   90.00
_cell.angle_beta   90.00
_cell.angle_gamma   90.00
#
_symmetry.space_group_name_H-M   'P 1'
#
loop_
_entity.id
_entity.type
_entity.pdbx_description
1 polymer ?
#
loop_
_entity_poly.entity_id
_entity_poly.type
_entity_poly.pdbx_seq_one_letter_code
_entity_poly.pdbx_strand_id
1 'polypeptide(L)'
;MKAFYVLFAVALGVSTSCLGAETKECDTTGADEGSVTVLELHSPEQLDAFEGCTILNGHIIIQSDYDGDFSLNGVTTVNGNISTVDEGAEYLNLFEMQDLENIDHLHLLGISGDVNIPNLESLGDLELVQTSTSGNADLTALAEADNLSVRGSWTSTKFSSLKTVTVQCQFCGSQTCEIYGDERKFPYITVNLPSLEKADKLEVAGAVKRFVLCPWTKNIYSHS
;
A
#
# COMPACT_ATOMS: atom_id res chain seq x y z
N MET A 1 -44.36 29.44 -62.24
CA MET A 1 -43.52 29.93 -61.12
C MET A 1 -43.73 29.00 -59.93
N LYS A 2 -42.77 28.12 -59.64
CA LYS A 2 -42.79 27.23 -58.46
C LYS A 2 -41.60 27.62 -57.59
N ALA A 3 -41.87 28.17 -56.41
CA ALA A 3 -40.86 28.54 -55.43
C ALA A 3 -40.49 27.31 -54.60
N PHE A 4 -39.20 26.96 -54.59
CA PHE A 4 -38.63 25.93 -53.73
C PHE A 4 -38.26 26.55 -52.38
N TYR A 5 -38.80 26.02 -51.29
CA TYR A 5 -38.36 26.34 -49.93
C TYR A 5 -37.16 25.46 -49.57
N VAL A 6 -36.04 26.09 -49.23
CA VAL A 6 -34.85 25.43 -48.69
C VAL A 6 -34.94 25.53 -47.16
N LEU A 7 -35.11 24.39 -46.50
CA LEU A 7 -35.05 24.25 -45.04
C LEU A 7 -33.59 24.14 -44.60
N PHE A 8 -33.12 25.12 -43.83
CA PHE A 8 -31.85 25.02 -43.11
C PHE A 8 -32.08 24.25 -41.81
N ALA A 9 -31.49 23.05 -41.70
CA ALA A 9 -31.41 22.31 -40.44
C ALA A 9 -30.20 22.85 -39.65
N VAL A 10 -30.46 23.46 -38.49
CA VAL A 10 -29.43 23.87 -37.53
C VAL A 10 -29.12 22.67 -36.64
N ALA A 11 -27.95 22.07 -36.84
CA ALA A 11 -27.44 21.03 -35.95
C ALA A 11 -26.86 21.68 -34.68
N LEU A 12 -27.52 21.46 -33.54
CA LEU A 12 -26.99 21.79 -32.22
C LEU A 12 -25.94 20.73 -31.85
N GLY A 13 -24.66 21.08 -32.00
CA GLY A 13 -23.55 20.27 -31.51
C GLY A 13 -23.49 20.32 -29.99
N VAL A 14 -23.83 19.22 -29.33
CA VAL A 14 -23.58 19.04 -27.90
C VAL A 14 -22.09 18.73 -27.75
N SER A 15 -21.31 19.72 -27.31
CA SER A 15 -19.93 19.50 -26.88
C SER A 15 -19.97 18.73 -25.56
N THR A 16 -19.79 17.40 -25.63
CA THR A 16 -19.39 16.60 -24.48
C THR A 16 -18.00 17.04 -24.08
N SER A 17 -17.92 17.89 -23.05
CA SER A 17 -16.68 18.16 -22.34
C SER A 17 -16.14 16.83 -21.84
N CYS A 18 -15.02 16.36 -22.37
CA CYS A 18 -14.21 15.36 -21.67
C CYS A 18 -13.92 15.96 -20.30
N LEU A 19 -14.56 15.42 -19.26
CA LEU A 19 -14.16 15.59 -17.88
C LEU A 19 -12.77 14.94 -17.78
N GLY A 20 -11.72 15.72 -18.06
CA GLY A 20 -10.39 15.37 -17.58
C GLY A 20 -10.51 15.31 -16.08
N ALA A 21 -10.11 14.19 -15.47
CA ALA A 21 -9.97 14.12 -14.03
C ALA A 21 -9.03 15.27 -13.63
N GLU A 22 -9.53 16.25 -12.88
CA GLU A 22 -8.70 17.32 -12.38
C GLU A 22 -7.79 16.71 -11.31
N THR A 23 -6.51 16.58 -11.62
CA THR A 23 -5.49 16.16 -10.66
C THR A 23 -5.36 17.26 -9.61
N LYS A 24 -5.71 16.97 -8.36
CA LYS A 24 -5.53 17.90 -7.24
C LYS A 24 -4.30 17.47 -6.45
N GLU A 25 -3.30 18.35 -6.40
CA GLU A 25 -2.11 18.17 -5.59
C GLU A 25 -2.31 18.80 -4.21
N CYS A 26 -1.85 18.10 -3.17
CA CYS A 26 -1.93 18.53 -1.79
C CYS A 26 -0.60 18.27 -1.09
N ASP A 27 -0.18 19.20 -0.25
CA ASP A 27 1.07 19.08 0.51
C ASP A 27 0.76 18.72 1.96
N THR A 28 1.60 17.90 2.59
CA THR A 28 1.45 17.55 4.02
C THR A 28 1.81 18.70 4.98
N THR A 29 2.14 19.89 4.48
CA THR A 29 2.50 21.06 5.28
C THR A 29 1.48 22.19 5.21
N GLY A 30 1.42 22.98 6.29
CA GLY A 30 0.97 24.36 6.22
C GLY A 30 2.13 25.28 5.82
N ALA A 31 2.22 25.64 4.54
CA ALA A 31 2.88 26.84 3.96
C ALA A 31 4.31 27.28 4.37
N ASP A 32 5.05 26.59 5.25
CA ASP A 32 6.41 27.01 5.63
C ASP A 32 7.46 26.40 4.68
N GLU A 33 7.96 27.24 3.77
CA GLU A 33 8.94 26.88 2.75
C GLU A 33 10.30 26.44 3.35
N GLY A 34 10.72 25.21 3.08
CA GLY A 34 12.12 24.77 3.20
C GLY A 34 12.42 23.60 4.14
N SER A 35 11.42 23.07 4.86
CA SER A 35 11.55 21.85 5.67
C SER A 35 11.05 20.63 4.88
N VAL A 36 11.65 19.45 5.14
CA VAL A 36 11.04 18.17 4.76
C VAL A 36 9.61 18.18 5.30
N THR A 37 8.64 17.99 4.41
CA THR A 37 7.21 18.10 4.69
C THR A 37 6.76 16.85 5.45
N VAL A 38 6.61 16.95 6.76
CA VAL A 38 6.19 15.82 7.61
C VAL A 38 4.90 16.20 8.33
N LEU A 39 3.86 15.39 8.13
CA LEU A 39 2.63 15.44 8.91
C LEU A 39 2.66 14.33 9.97
N GLU A 40 2.52 14.72 11.24
CA GLU A 40 2.31 13.80 12.34
C GLU A 40 0.81 13.57 12.55
N LEU A 41 0.37 12.32 12.43
CA LEU A 41 -1.02 11.91 12.60
C LEU A 41 -1.22 11.25 13.95
N HIS A 42 -2.11 11.83 14.75
CA HIS A 42 -2.60 11.33 16.03
C HIS A 42 -4.06 10.86 15.94
N SER A 43 -4.82 11.25 14.92
CA SER A 43 -6.20 10.80 14.74
C SER A 43 -6.65 10.80 13.27
N PRO A 44 -7.68 10.00 12.91
CA PRO A 44 -8.20 9.93 11.54
C PRO A 44 -8.71 11.25 10.98
N GLU A 45 -9.29 12.13 11.80
CA GLU A 45 -9.89 13.39 11.34
C GLU A 45 -8.87 14.37 10.74
N GLN A 46 -7.58 14.19 11.04
CA GLN A 46 -6.51 14.97 10.41
C GLN A 46 -6.39 14.68 8.90
N LEU A 47 -6.90 13.54 8.43
CA LEU A 47 -6.92 13.16 7.02
C LEU A 47 -7.98 13.90 6.21
N ASP A 48 -9.01 14.49 6.85
CA ASP A 48 -10.06 15.27 6.18
C ASP A 48 -9.49 16.46 5.40
N ALA A 49 -8.31 16.95 5.80
CA ALA A 49 -7.58 18.00 5.08
C ALA A 49 -7.19 17.59 3.65
N PHE A 50 -7.15 16.29 3.35
CA PHE A 50 -6.78 15.73 2.06
C PHE A 50 -7.97 15.27 1.21
N GLU A 51 -9.20 15.66 1.58
CA GLU A 51 -10.37 15.31 0.78
C GLU A 51 -10.26 15.84 -0.66
N GLY A 52 -10.46 14.93 -1.61
CA GLY A 52 -10.38 15.18 -3.04
C GLY A 52 -8.96 15.32 -3.59
N CYS A 53 -7.91 15.14 -2.78
CA CYS A 53 -6.54 15.10 -3.26
C CYS A 53 -6.30 13.84 -4.10
N THR A 54 -5.57 14.00 -5.20
CA THR A 54 -5.17 12.91 -6.11
C THR A 54 -3.69 12.58 -5.97
N ILE A 55 -2.88 13.61 -5.69
CA ILE A 55 -1.44 13.51 -5.45
C ILE A 55 -1.16 14.14 -4.09
N LEU A 56 -0.45 13.41 -3.25
CA LEU A 56 0.03 13.90 -1.97
C LEU A 56 1.55 14.10 -2.03
N ASN A 57 2.03 15.29 -1.70
CA ASN A 57 3.45 15.59 -1.58
C ASN A 57 3.84 15.64 -0.11
N GLY A 58 4.81 14.81 0.26
CA GLY A 58 5.40 14.80 1.60
C GLY A 58 5.23 13.49 2.34
N HIS A 59 5.70 13.49 3.58
CA HIS A 59 5.70 12.33 4.46
C HIS A 59 4.58 12.43 5.49
N ILE A 60 4.06 11.26 5.85
CA ILE A 60 3.11 11.07 6.94
C ILE A 60 3.77 10.14 7.96
N ILE A 61 3.74 10.55 9.24
CA ILE A 61 4.14 9.72 10.37
C ILE A 61 2.91 9.48 11.25
N ILE A 62 2.45 8.25 11.31
CA ILE A 62 1.38 7.78 12.17
C ILE A 62 1.95 7.53 13.57
N GLN A 63 1.47 8.29 14.54
CA GLN A 63 1.97 8.29 15.90
C GLN A 63 1.43 7.09 16.67
N SER A 64 2.11 6.73 17.77
CA SER A 64 1.74 5.56 18.57
C SER A 64 0.38 5.67 19.26
N ASP A 65 -0.12 6.89 19.42
CA ASP A 65 -1.44 7.21 19.99
C ASP A 65 -2.55 7.33 18.93
N TYR A 66 -2.25 7.08 17.65
CA TYR A 66 -3.26 6.99 16.60
C TYR A 66 -4.21 5.83 16.87
N ASP A 67 -5.50 6.14 17.01
CA ASP A 67 -6.57 5.17 17.24
C ASP A 67 -7.64 5.31 16.15
N GLY A 68 -7.85 4.22 15.41
CA GLY A 68 -8.86 4.16 14.36
C GLY A 68 -8.34 3.63 13.04
N ASP A 69 -9.06 3.98 11.98
CA ASP A 69 -8.75 3.57 10.62
C ASP A 69 -7.98 4.69 9.92
N PHE A 70 -6.97 4.35 9.12
CA PHE A 70 -6.31 5.25 8.19
C PHE A 70 -6.94 5.06 6.81
N SER A 71 -7.55 6.12 6.28
CA SER A 71 -8.19 6.09 4.96
C SER A 71 -7.88 7.35 4.16
N LEU A 72 -7.20 7.19 3.03
CA LEU A 72 -6.92 8.25 2.05
C LEU A 72 -7.34 7.80 0.64
N ASN A 73 -8.59 7.39 0.51
CA ASN A 73 -9.17 7.02 -0.78
C ASN A 73 -9.26 8.25 -1.71
N GLY A 74 -9.01 8.06 -3.00
CA GLY A 74 -8.85 9.11 -4.01
C GLY A 74 -7.40 9.54 -4.26
N VAL A 75 -6.48 9.31 -3.31
CA VAL A 75 -5.05 9.55 -3.52
C VAL A 75 -4.45 8.42 -4.34
N THR A 76 -3.93 8.76 -5.51
CA THR A 76 -3.32 7.82 -6.47
C THR A 76 -1.80 7.79 -6.39
N THR A 77 -1.17 8.88 -5.95
CA THR A 77 0.29 8.99 -5.84
C THR A 77 0.66 9.68 -4.55
N VAL A 78 1.64 9.13 -3.85
CA VAL A 78 2.30 9.78 -2.71
C VAL A 78 3.77 9.99 -3.06
N ASN A 79 4.15 11.26 -3.25
CA ASN A 79 5.53 11.68 -3.42
C ASN A 79 6.17 11.83 -2.03
N GLY A 80 6.50 10.70 -1.41
CA GLY A 80 7.02 10.62 -0.06
C GLY A 80 6.72 9.29 0.61
N ASN A 81 6.72 9.32 1.94
CA ASN A 81 6.68 8.11 2.76
C ASN A 81 5.47 8.15 3.68
N ILE A 82 4.86 6.99 3.90
CA ILE A 82 3.91 6.82 5.00
C ILE A 82 4.53 5.79 5.94
N SER A 83 4.74 6.19 7.20
CA SER A 83 5.29 5.30 8.21
C SER A 83 4.55 5.43 9.53
N THR A 84 4.55 4.39 10.34
CA THR A 84 4.34 4.54 11.78
C THR A 84 5.64 4.99 12.44
N VAL A 85 5.57 5.47 13.68
CA VAL A 85 6.75 5.59 14.56
C VAL A 85 7.39 4.21 14.84
N ASP A 86 8.62 4.20 15.34
CA ASP A 86 9.40 2.98 15.60
C ASP A 86 8.74 2.07 16.66
N GLU A 87 8.03 2.67 17.63
CA GLU A 87 7.23 1.95 18.62
C GLU A 87 5.99 1.27 18.02
N GLY A 88 5.62 1.66 16.80
CA GLY A 88 4.42 1.20 16.08
C GLY A 88 3.13 1.90 16.50
N ALA A 89 2.03 1.51 15.85
CA ALA A 89 0.69 2.05 16.08
C ALA A 89 -0.33 0.93 16.36
N GLU A 90 -0.34 0.40 17.59
CA GLU A 90 -1.15 -0.77 17.98
C GLU A 90 -2.65 -0.59 17.70
N TYR A 91 -3.18 0.63 17.84
CA TYR A 91 -4.60 0.93 17.66
C TYR A 91 -4.99 1.32 16.22
N LEU A 92 -4.07 1.16 15.27
CA LEU A 92 -4.40 1.26 13.85
C LEU A 92 -5.11 -0.02 13.39
N ASN A 93 -6.44 0.08 13.21
CA ASN A 93 -7.34 -1.06 12.96
C ASN A 93 -7.50 -1.42 11.48
N LEU A 94 -7.28 -0.46 10.60
CA LEU A 94 -7.29 -0.62 9.15
C LEU A 94 -6.38 0.44 8.53
N PHE A 95 -5.54 0.03 7.59
CA PHE A 95 -4.85 0.93 6.67
C PHE A 95 -5.43 0.73 5.27
N GLU A 96 -6.10 1.73 4.71
CA GLU A 96 -6.64 1.65 3.36
C GLU A 96 -6.33 2.87 2.49
N MET A 97 -5.90 2.58 1.26
CA MET A 97 -5.76 3.55 0.18
C MET A 97 -6.15 2.84 -1.12
N GLN A 98 -7.45 2.81 -1.41
CA GLN A 98 -8.00 1.98 -2.47
C GLN A 98 -7.52 2.38 -3.86
N ASP A 99 -7.21 3.66 -4.07
CA ASP A 99 -6.82 4.22 -5.35
C ASP A 99 -5.31 4.43 -5.49
N LEU A 100 -4.51 4.11 -4.46
CA LEU A 100 -3.08 4.32 -4.48
C LEU A 100 -2.42 3.40 -5.52
N GLU A 101 -1.69 4.00 -6.45
CA GLU A 101 -0.95 3.31 -7.52
C GLU A 101 0.56 3.32 -7.27
N ASN A 102 1.09 4.39 -6.66
CA ASN A 102 2.54 4.57 -6.46
C ASN A 102 2.87 5.31 -5.14
N ILE A 103 3.89 4.84 -4.43
CA ILE A 103 4.47 5.47 -3.23
C ILE A 103 5.95 5.07 -3.11
N ASP A 104 6.80 5.95 -2.56
CA ASP A 104 8.22 5.64 -2.37
C ASP A 104 8.41 4.57 -1.28
N HIS A 105 7.89 4.80 -0.07
CA HIS A 105 8.07 3.88 1.07
C HIS A 105 6.80 3.79 1.93
N LEU A 106 6.45 2.56 2.34
CA LEU A 106 5.34 2.27 3.25
C LEU A 106 5.79 1.36 4.40
N HIS A 107 5.93 1.93 5.60
CA HIS A 107 6.39 1.20 6.79
C HIS A 107 5.31 1.22 7.89
N LEU A 108 4.54 0.14 8.00
CA LEU A 108 3.49 0.00 9.00
C LEU A 108 3.95 -0.97 10.09
N LEU A 109 4.49 -0.41 11.17
CA LEU A 109 5.04 -1.17 12.29
C LEU A 109 4.03 -1.26 13.43
N GLY A 110 4.01 -2.40 14.12
CA GLY A 110 3.25 -2.58 15.34
C GLY A 110 1.73 -2.53 15.18
N ILE A 111 1.19 -2.60 13.97
CA ILE A 111 -0.25 -2.43 13.71
C ILE A 111 -1.05 -3.67 14.10
N SER A 112 -2.31 -3.50 14.49
CA SER A 112 -3.24 -4.62 14.77
C SER A 112 -4.21 -4.93 13.62
N GLY A 113 -4.29 -4.00 12.65
CA GLY A 113 -5.29 -3.95 11.60
C GLY A 113 -4.94 -4.63 10.27
N ASP A 114 -5.93 -4.65 9.38
CA ASP A 114 -5.77 -5.08 7.98
C ASP A 114 -5.13 -3.98 7.12
N VAL A 115 -4.52 -4.35 6.00
CA VAL A 115 -3.92 -3.43 5.02
C VAL A 115 -4.55 -3.66 3.66
N ASN A 116 -5.22 -2.65 3.11
CA ASN A 116 -5.95 -2.73 1.83
C ASN A 116 -5.48 -1.63 0.86
N ILE A 117 -4.55 -1.99 -0.02
CA ILE A 117 -4.01 -1.12 -1.09
C ILE A 117 -4.00 -1.88 -2.43
N PRO A 118 -5.18 -2.33 -2.91
CA PRO A 118 -5.28 -3.33 -3.96
C PRO A 118 -4.76 -2.87 -5.32
N ASN A 119 -4.68 -1.56 -5.57
CA ASN A 119 -4.27 -0.95 -6.83
C ASN A 119 -2.80 -0.47 -6.83
N LEU A 120 -2.05 -0.66 -5.74
CA LEU A 120 -0.65 -0.27 -5.69
C LEU A 120 0.15 -1.09 -6.68
N GLU A 121 0.77 -0.45 -7.68
CA GLU A 121 1.49 -1.12 -8.77
C GLU A 121 3.00 -1.22 -8.50
N SER A 122 3.57 -0.15 -7.93
CA SER A 122 5.00 -0.08 -7.63
C SER A 122 5.27 0.63 -6.30
N LEU A 123 6.32 0.18 -5.58
CA LEU A 123 6.81 0.83 -4.37
C LEU A 123 8.32 0.61 -4.21
N GLY A 124 9.02 1.48 -3.49
CA GLY A 124 10.41 1.26 -3.09
C GLY A 124 10.51 0.22 -1.98
N ASP A 125 10.22 0.62 -0.74
CA ASP A 125 10.26 -0.29 0.42
C ASP A 125 8.89 -0.49 1.07
N LEU A 126 8.54 -1.75 1.31
CA LEU A 126 7.38 -2.16 2.09
C LEU A 126 7.83 -2.90 3.35
N GLU A 127 7.41 -2.40 4.50
CA GLU A 127 7.54 -3.10 5.77
C GLU A 127 6.19 -3.16 6.48
N LEU A 128 5.69 -4.37 6.72
CA LEU A 128 4.45 -4.62 7.44
C LEU A 128 4.75 -5.48 8.68
N VAL A 129 4.51 -4.96 9.88
CA VAL A 129 4.69 -5.70 11.13
C VAL A 129 3.37 -5.72 11.90
N GLN A 130 2.79 -6.92 11.99
CA GLN A 130 1.49 -7.17 12.62
C GLN A 130 1.64 -7.65 14.06
N THR A 131 0.91 -7.04 14.99
CA THR A 131 0.87 -7.40 16.41
C THR A 131 -0.34 -8.27 16.77
N SER A 132 -1.39 -8.24 15.96
CA SER A 132 -2.56 -9.11 16.13
C SER A 132 -2.24 -10.58 15.85
N THR A 133 -3.16 -11.45 16.25
CA THR A 133 -3.10 -12.90 15.95
C THR A 133 -3.63 -13.24 14.56
N SER A 134 -4.18 -12.25 13.85
CA SER A 134 -4.67 -12.38 12.48
C SER A 134 -4.70 -11.00 11.82
N GLY A 135 -4.32 -10.96 10.55
CA GLY A 135 -4.48 -9.81 9.68
C GLY A 135 -4.46 -10.23 8.23
N ASN A 136 -4.95 -9.35 7.36
CA ASN A 136 -4.97 -9.51 5.91
C ASN A 136 -4.26 -8.34 5.25
N ALA A 137 -3.40 -8.65 4.28
CA ALA A 137 -2.76 -7.65 3.43
C ALA A 137 -3.20 -7.88 1.97
N ASP A 138 -3.88 -6.90 1.38
CA ASP A 138 -4.28 -6.87 -0.02
C ASP A 138 -3.42 -5.89 -0.82
N LEU A 139 -2.44 -6.42 -1.55
CA LEU A 139 -1.56 -5.72 -2.46
C LEU A 139 -1.60 -6.41 -3.83
N THR A 140 -2.81 -6.77 -4.27
CA THR A 140 -3.03 -7.66 -5.42
C THR A 140 -2.41 -7.14 -6.72
N ALA A 141 -2.39 -5.82 -6.95
CA ALA A 141 -1.80 -5.19 -8.13
C ALA A 141 -0.27 -4.99 -8.05
N LEU A 142 0.35 -5.13 -6.86
CA LEU A 142 1.76 -4.82 -6.69
C LEU A 142 2.60 -5.69 -7.61
N ALA A 143 3.30 -5.07 -8.55
CA ALA A 143 4.08 -5.74 -9.58
C ALA A 143 5.58 -5.69 -9.29
N GLU A 144 6.04 -4.58 -8.72
CA GLU A 144 7.47 -4.29 -8.49
C GLU A 144 7.68 -3.68 -7.10
N ALA A 145 8.71 -4.17 -6.40
CA ALA A 145 9.20 -3.58 -5.16
C ALA A 145 10.74 -3.61 -5.11
N ASP A 146 11.37 -2.71 -4.37
CA ASP A 146 12.80 -2.86 -4.05
C ASP A 146 13.00 -3.78 -2.84
N ASN A 147 12.37 -3.44 -1.71
CA ASN A 147 12.33 -4.29 -0.53
C ASN A 147 10.88 -4.63 -0.14
N LEU A 148 10.68 -5.87 0.27
CA LEU A 148 9.41 -6.36 0.78
C LEU A 148 9.66 -7.15 2.07
N SER A 149 9.12 -6.68 3.18
CA SER A 149 9.20 -7.32 4.49
C SER A 149 7.81 -7.43 5.11
N VAL A 150 7.34 -8.66 5.33
CA VAL A 150 6.02 -8.92 5.93
C VAL A 150 6.21 -9.82 7.15
N ARG A 151 5.94 -9.28 8.34
CA ARG A 151 6.22 -9.90 9.64
C ARG A 151 4.97 -9.98 10.51
N GLY A 152 4.89 -11.02 11.33
CA GLY A 152 3.76 -11.27 12.23
C GLY A 152 2.65 -12.15 11.62
N SER A 153 1.47 -12.14 12.25
CA SER A 153 0.37 -13.08 11.96
C SER A 153 -0.48 -12.69 10.75
N TRP A 154 0.08 -12.74 9.55
CA TRP A 154 -0.69 -12.50 8.32
C TRP A 154 -1.39 -13.78 7.85
N THR A 155 -2.68 -13.90 8.17
CA THR A 155 -3.50 -15.05 7.77
C THR A 155 -3.72 -15.12 6.27
N SER A 156 -3.70 -13.97 5.60
CA SER A 156 -3.76 -13.84 4.15
C SER A 156 -2.85 -12.70 3.68
N THR A 157 -2.00 -12.98 2.69
CA THR A 157 -1.26 -11.98 1.93
C THR A 157 -1.56 -12.17 0.45
N LYS A 158 -1.96 -11.10 -0.25
CA LYS A 158 -2.26 -11.14 -1.69
C LYS A 158 -1.23 -10.32 -2.44
N PHE A 159 -0.31 -11.01 -3.09
CA PHE A 159 0.73 -10.45 -3.96
C PHE A 159 0.67 -11.11 -5.34
N SER A 160 -0.54 -11.24 -5.90
CA SER A 160 -0.75 -12.05 -7.11
C SER A 160 -0.07 -11.49 -8.35
N SER A 161 0.23 -10.20 -8.39
CA SER A 161 0.88 -9.56 -9.53
C SER A 161 2.38 -9.35 -9.33
N LEU A 162 2.93 -9.62 -8.14
CA LEU A 162 4.31 -9.30 -7.79
C LEU A 162 5.25 -10.15 -8.63
N LYS A 163 6.02 -9.51 -9.51
CA LYS A 163 6.97 -10.14 -10.43
C LYS A 163 8.41 -9.94 -10.01
N THR A 164 8.74 -8.76 -9.50
CA THR A 164 10.12 -8.37 -9.22
C THR A 164 10.25 -7.80 -7.82
N VAL A 165 11.20 -8.33 -7.06
CA VAL A 165 11.74 -7.69 -5.86
C VAL A 165 13.25 -7.49 -6.06
N THR A 166 13.73 -6.25 -6.12
CA THR A 166 15.10 -5.99 -6.57
C THR A 166 16.16 -6.28 -5.51
N VAL A 167 15.86 -6.12 -4.22
CA VAL A 167 16.83 -6.27 -3.13
C VAL A 167 16.50 -7.48 -2.26
N GLN A 168 15.41 -7.43 -1.49
CA GLN A 168 15.05 -8.49 -0.55
C GLN A 168 13.54 -8.65 -0.42
N CYS A 169 13.11 -9.92 -0.47
CA CYS A 169 11.76 -10.36 -0.16
C CYS A 169 11.80 -11.22 1.12
N GLN A 170 11.18 -10.77 2.21
CA GLN A 170 11.19 -11.43 3.51
C GLN A 170 9.77 -11.62 4.03
N PHE A 171 9.46 -12.84 4.46
CA PHE A 171 8.23 -13.17 5.17
C PHE A 171 8.56 -13.86 6.48
N CYS A 172 8.05 -13.34 7.60
CA CYS A 172 8.30 -13.90 8.92
C CYS A 172 7.00 -14.11 9.68
N GLY A 173 6.81 -15.31 10.21
CA GLY A 173 5.70 -15.59 11.12
C GLY A 173 5.75 -14.71 12.38
N SER A 174 6.93 -14.40 12.92
CA SER A 174 7.11 -13.56 14.10
C SER A 174 7.39 -12.09 13.75
N GLN A 175 7.17 -11.19 14.72
CA GLN A 175 7.45 -9.76 14.56
C GLN A 175 8.95 -9.47 14.37
N THR A 176 9.81 -10.28 15.00
CA THR A 176 11.27 -10.12 15.01
C THR A 176 12.01 -11.02 14.02
N CYS A 177 11.31 -11.86 13.26
CA CYS A 177 11.88 -12.94 12.45
C CYS A 177 12.68 -14.00 13.24
N GLU A 178 12.61 -14.00 14.57
CA GLU A 178 13.20 -15.05 15.38
C GLU A 178 12.43 -16.37 15.21
N ILE A 179 13.17 -17.47 15.03
CA ILE A 179 12.63 -18.82 14.79
C ILE A 179 11.89 -19.37 16.03
N TYR A 180 12.35 -18.97 17.23
CA TYR A 180 11.85 -19.40 18.53
C TYR A 180 11.62 -18.18 19.42
N GLY A 181 10.69 -17.31 19.05
CA GLY A 181 10.30 -16.20 19.92
C GLY A 181 9.66 -16.70 21.23
N ASP A 182 9.68 -15.88 22.27
CA ASP A 182 9.04 -16.12 23.57
C ASP A 182 7.49 -16.12 23.51
N GLU A 183 6.92 -15.92 22.32
CA GLU A 183 5.49 -15.77 22.09
C GLU A 183 4.76 -17.13 22.13
N ARG A 184 3.87 -17.30 23.12
CA ARG A 184 3.10 -18.55 23.34
C ARG A 184 1.97 -18.79 22.33
N LYS A 185 1.71 -17.85 21.43
CA LYS A 185 0.74 -18.01 20.34
C LYS A 185 1.57 -18.07 19.07
N PHE A 186 1.58 -19.21 18.38
CA PHE A 186 2.30 -19.34 17.11
C PHE A 186 1.62 -18.50 16.04
N PRO A 187 2.18 -17.36 15.64
CA PRO A 187 1.66 -16.61 14.51
C PRO A 187 1.93 -17.42 13.24
N TYR A 188 0.88 -17.66 12.44
CA TYR A 188 1.05 -18.32 11.15
C TYR A 188 1.08 -17.27 10.06
N ILE A 189 2.02 -17.42 9.13
CA ILE A 189 2.05 -16.61 7.93
C ILE A 189 1.64 -17.45 6.72
N THR A 190 0.79 -16.87 5.88
CA THR A 190 0.52 -17.35 4.52
C THR A 190 1.34 -16.51 3.55
N VAL A 191 2.14 -17.17 2.72
CA VAL A 191 2.96 -16.53 1.68
C VAL A 191 2.46 -17.03 0.33
N ASN A 192 1.96 -16.12 -0.50
CA ASN A 192 1.42 -16.44 -1.82
C ASN A 192 1.96 -15.49 -2.88
N LEU A 193 2.97 -15.96 -3.61
CA LEU A 193 3.75 -15.22 -4.60
C LEU A 193 3.71 -15.93 -5.97
N PRO A 194 2.52 -16.14 -6.55
CA PRO A 194 2.35 -17.00 -7.71
C PRO A 194 2.98 -16.44 -8.99
N SER A 195 3.24 -15.13 -9.04
CA SER A 195 3.81 -14.43 -10.20
C SER A 195 5.25 -13.97 -9.97
N LEU A 196 5.86 -14.27 -8.82
CA LEU A 196 7.21 -13.81 -8.52
C LEU A 196 8.21 -14.50 -9.46
N GLU A 197 8.87 -13.71 -10.30
CA GLU A 197 9.83 -14.16 -11.29
C GLU A 197 11.28 -13.89 -10.84
N LYS A 198 11.51 -12.74 -10.17
CA LYS A 198 12.83 -12.30 -9.73
C LYS A 198 12.80 -11.80 -8.29
N ALA A 199 13.70 -12.33 -7.47
CA ALA A 199 14.08 -11.77 -6.18
C ALA A 199 15.57 -12.03 -5.96
N ASP A 200 16.35 -11.00 -5.62
CA ASP A 200 17.79 -11.16 -5.35
C ASP A 200 18.01 -11.97 -4.06
N LYS A 201 17.17 -11.75 -3.05
CA LYS A 201 17.06 -12.58 -1.84
C LYS A 201 15.59 -12.86 -1.53
N LEU A 202 15.25 -14.12 -1.26
CA LEU A 202 13.96 -14.53 -0.71
C LEU A 202 14.17 -15.30 0.58
N GLU A 203 13.59 -14.80 1.67
CA GLU A 203 13.68 -15.37 3.01
C GLU A 203 12.28 -15.61 3.57
N VAL A 204 12.04 -16.81 4.08
CA VAL A 204 10.80 -17.14 4.79
C VAL A 204 11.15 -17.81 6.10
N ALA A 205 10.70 -17.24 7.21
CA ALA A 205 11.01 -17.71 8.56
C ALA A 205 9.75 -17.86 9.44
N GLY A 206 9.84 -18.68 10.48
CA GLY A 206 8.74 -18.91 11.43
C GLY A 206 7.71 -19.96 10.98
N ALA A 207 6.52 -19.93 11.58
CA ALA A 207 5.47 -20.90 11.29
C ALA A 207 4.71 -20.56 10.00
N VAL A 208 5.07 -21.21 8.90
CA VAL A 208 4.44 -20.98 7.59
C VAL A 208 3.28 -21.94 7.40
N LYS A 209 2.06 -21.41 7.25
CA LYS A 209 0.85 -22.23 7.00
C LYS A 209 0.75 -22.66 5.54
N ARG A 210 1.15 -21.79 4.63
CA ARG A 210 1.11 -22.01 3.19
C ARG A 210 2.20 -21.18 2.50
N PHE A 211 2.90 -21.81 1.57
CA PHE A 211 3.91 -21.19 0.73
C PHE A 211 3.63 -21.53 -0.73
N VAL A 212 3.42 -20.53 -1.57
CA VAL A 212 3.19 -20.68 -3.02
C VAL A 212 4.12 -19.74 -3.77
N LEU A 213 4.82 -20.29 -4.76
CA LEU A 213 5.68 -19.56 -5.69
C LEU A 213 5.27 -19.84 -7.14
N CYS A 214 5.74 -19.01 -8.06
CA CYS A 214 5.65 -19.27 -9.49
C CYS A 214 6.32 -20.63 -9.85
N PRO A 215 5.69 -21.49 -10.68
CA PRO A 215 6.22 -22.82 -11.02
C PRO A 215 7.61 -22.82 -11.67
N TRP A 216 8.08 -21.68 -12.18
CA TRP A 216 9.30 -21.55 -12.97
C TRP A 216 10.51 -21.00 -12.20
N THR A 217 10.37 -20.64 -10.92
CA THR A 217 11.50 -20.17 -10.11
C THR A 217 12.49 -21.30 -9.83
N LYS A 218 13.54 -21.40 -10.65
CA LYS A 218 14.56 -22.47 -10.55
C LYS A 218 15.71 -22.20 -9.58
N ASN A 219 15.79 -21.02 -8.94
CA ASN A 219 16.94 -20.63 -8.12
C ASN A 219 16.52 -19.90 -6.83
N ILE A 220 15.77 -20.55 -5.94
CA ILE A 220 15.49 -20.01 -4.60
C ILE A 220 16.17 -20.89 -3.56
N TYR A 221 17.16 -20.34 -2.87
CA TYR A 221 17.83 -20.98 -1.74
C TYR A 221 16.97 -20.80 -0.48
N SER A 222 16.21 -21.82 -0.09
CA SER A 222 15.58 -21.85 1.23
C SER A 222 16.61 -22.29 2.28
N HIS A 223 16.92 -21.45 3.25
CA HIS A 223 17.51 -21.91 4.52
C HIS A 223 16.34 -22.21 5.46
N SER A 224 16.09 -23.50 5.68
CA SER A 224 15.15 -24.03 6.66
C SER A 224 15.82 -24.24 8.00
#